data_AF-A0A6P8U544-F1
#
_entry.id   AF-A0A6P8U544-F1
#
_cell.length_a   1.000
_cell.length_b   1.000
_cell.length_c   1.000
_cell.angle_alpha   90.00
_cell.angle_beta   90.00
_cell.angle_gamma   90.00
#
_symmetry.space_group_name_H-M   'P 1'
#
loop_
_entity.id
_entity.type
_entity.pdbx_description
1 polymer ?
#
loop_
_entity_poly.entity_id
_entity_poly.type
_entity_poly.pdbx_seq_one_letter_code
_entity_poly.pdbx_strand_id
1 'polypeptide(L)'
;MRFTLFRRPFSSCDLKQSACEPPGLGGVRDTGRSVDLRKVVISVLFKLNRSSVGLGRVVFTMRAVSANLFALLFLCALASVFYVWSTLENRLERHTRGFSAPGAGSFHQGLPADLSAKTFRALLTVPAAQRPHLGDRLEARNLTDQTAFAGNRDYHVNGDNKRSALREGPVKLGSPVEDGIFWSEWLEDLLPVGFSEEYALSWRERARTYRIVKLEPGCGRISNQLATFADGTKACVRYGINADQVQGETLTYYLASLLGITNLPPLVLSQVNSDSEQWAAVRTRIGGLLWSDMAVVSLTEWVSNLTGVVTPAPLRQDSSGLHPVLGELQNKTTAELLELMQWSDLIIFDYLTANFDRLVSNLFSLQWDSRVMERDTNNLLKTPRGDLVFIDNEAGLVHGFRVLNMWEKYHSTVLSSVCVFRKRTMQRVAELHRRRDARKRLRELYRDSEPLSQELGFLSDEHAGVLQDRIDRIYKHILHCKAKYSQL
;
A
#
# COMPACT_ATOMS: atom_id res chain seq x y z
N MET A 1 -2.04 57.43 28.51
CA MET A 1 -0.91 57.60 29.46
C MET A 1 -0.61 56.22 30.04
N ARG A 2 0.38 55.49 29.51
CA ARG A 2 1.81 55.41 29.89
C ARG A 2 2.07 54.81 31.29
N PHE A 3 2.78 53.66 31.25
CA PHE A 3 3.80 53.15 32.20
C PHE A 3 3.30 52.67 33.58
N THR A 4 3.88 51.68 34.29
CA THR A 4 5.12 50.87 34.28
C THR A 4 4.90 49.81 35.40
N LEU A 5 5.18 48.50 35.26
CA LEU A 5 6.46 47.78 35.49
C LEU A 5 7.21 48.10 36.81
N PHE A 6 7.31 47.12 37.73
CA PHE A 6 8.49 46.78 38.58
C PHE A 6 8.21 45.43 39.31
N ARG A 7 8.82 44.31 38.91
CA ARG A 7 10.06 43.66 39.43
C ARG A 7 10.09 43.36 40.96
N ARG A 8 9.96 42.05 41.27
CA ARG A 8 10.69 41.13 42.21
C ARG A 8 11.77 41.76 43.15
N PRO A 9 12.23 41.15 44.29
CA PRO A 9 12.46 39.69 44.45
C PRO A 9 12.59 39.03 45.88
N PHE A 10 12.85 37.71 45.87
CA PHE A 10 13.80 36.89 46.68
C PHE A 10 13.51 36.39 48.13
N SER A 11 13.62 35.04 48.27
CA SER A 11 14.27 34.18 49.31
C SER A 11 13.86 34.28 50.80
N SER A 12 13.97 33.28 51.68
CA SER A 12 14.28 31.82 51.70
C SER A 12 14.31 31.42 53.21
N CYS A 13 14.27 30.11 53.51
CA CYS A 13 14.74 29.45 54.77
C CYS A 13 13.83 29.62 56.00
N ASP A 14 13.66 28.69 56.95
CA ASP A 14 14.28 27.41 57.36
C ASP A 14 13.31 26.77 58.41
N LEU A 15 13.06 25.47 58.64
CA LEU A 15 13.85 24.24 58.93
C LEU A 15 13.45 23.70 60.34
N LYS A 16 13.48 22.35 60.50
CA LYS A 16 13.48 21.51 61.74
C LYS A 16 12.13 21.00 62.30
N GLN A 17 11.96 19.78 62.82
CA GLN A 17 12.67 18.47 62.86
C GLN A 17 11.82 17.53 63.74
N SER A 18 11.74 16.22 63.47
CA SER A 18 12.01 15.12 64.44
C SER A 18 11.53 13.76 63.92
N ALA A 19 12.27 12.72 64.29
CA ALA A 19 12.20 11.33 63.84
C ALA A 19 11.99 10.40 65.05
N CYS A 20 11.51 9.17 64.81
CA CYS A 20 11.80 7.96 65.62
C CYS A 20 11.40 6.69 64.82
N GLU A 21 12.18 5.63 64.96
CA GLU A 21 12.25 4.39 64.14
C GLU A 21 11.89 3.11 64.98
N PRO A 22 12.02 1.83 64.52
CA PRO A 22 10.97 0.78 64.56
C PRO A 22 11.33 -0.45 65.47
N PRO A 23 10.68 -1.65 65.40
CA PRO A 23 11.01 -2.71 64.39
C PRO A 23 9.90 -3.76 64.03
N GLY A 24 10.13 -4.63 63.02
CA GLY A 24 9.47 -5.96 62.95
C GLY A 24 9.17 -6.67 61.60
N LEU A 25 10.21 -7.19 60.93
CA LEU A 25 10.36 -8.43 60.08
C LEU A 25 9.21 -9.17 59.34
N GLY A 26 9.51 -9.50 58.06
CA GLY A 26 9.08 -10.70 57.28
C GLY A 26 8.41 -10.36 55.93
N GLY A 27 8.74 -10.88 54.74
CA GLY A 27 9.75 -11.78 54.20
C GLY A 27 9.42 -12.10 52.72
N VAL A 28 10.44 -12.03 51.84
CA VAL A 28 10.68 -12.80 50.58
C VAL A 28 9.91 -12.53 49.26
N ARG A 29 10.70 -12.03 48.27
CA ARG A 29 10.76 -12.22 46.77
C ARG A 29 9.49 -12.03 45.92
N ASP A 30 9.51 -11.53 44.69
CA ASP A 30 10.55 -11.47 43.66
C ASP A 30 10.23 -10.32 42.67
N THR A 31 11.24 -9.61 42.15
CA THR A 31 11.05 -8.55 41.13
C THR A 31 11.80 -8.91 39.85
N GLY A 32 11.05 -9.35 38.82
CA GLY A 32 11.56 -9.46 37.47
C GLY A 32 11.56 -8.10 36.77
N ARG A 33 12.71 -7.43 36.71
CA ARG A 33 12.95 -6.28 35.83
C ARG A 33 13.71 -6.70 34.58
N SER A 34 13.13 -6.29 33.45
CA SER A 34 13.67 -6.21 32.09
C SER A 34 15.17 -5.90 32.01
N VAL A 35 15.91 -6.74 31.28
CA VAL A 35 17.31 -6.50 30.88
C VAL A 35 17.34 -5.65 29.62
N ASP A 36 18.01 -4.50 29.70
CA ASP A 36 18.31 -3.61 28.59
C ASP A 36 19.55 -4.14 27.82
N LEU A 37 19.30 -4.76 26.66
CA LEU A 37 20.35 -5.33 25.79
C LEU A 37 21.37 -4.30 25.28
N ARG A 38 21.11 -2.99 25.37
CA ARG A 38 22.09 -1.96 24.95
C ARG A 38 23.22 -1.77 25.96
N LYS A 39 23.01 -2.10 27.24
CA LYS A 39 24.07 -2.00 28.28
C LYS A 39 25.00 -3.21 28.32
N VAL A 40 24.56 -4.38 27.85
CA VAL A 40 25.39 -5.59 27.79
C VAL A 40 26.43 -5.50 26.66
N VAL A 41 26.07 -4.92 25.51
CA VAL A 41 26.97 -4.78 24.36
C VAL A 41 28.09 -3.75 24.62
N ILE A 42 27.81 -2.68 25.35
CA ILE A 42 28.82 -1.64 25.69
C ILE A 42 29.80 -2.16 26.77
N SER A 43 29.34 -3.02 27.69
CA SER A 43 30.21 -3.62 28.72
C SER A 43 31.19 -4.66 28.14
N VAL A 44 30.78 -5.39 27.09
CA VAL A 44 31.65 -6.37 26.40
C VAL A 44 32.71 -5.68 25.52
N LEU A 45 32.38 -4.55 24.90
CA LEU A 45 33.34 -3.78 24.08
C LEU A 45 34.37 -3.00 24.91
N PHE A 46 34.03 -2.57 26.14
CA PHE A 46 34.99 -1.90 27.03
C PHE A 46 35.92 -2.85 27.80
N LYS A 47 35.58 -4.14 27.91
CA LYS A 47 36.39 -5.14 28.64
C LYS A 47 37.46 -5.82 27.78
N LEU A 48 37.44 -5.63 26.46
CA LEU A 48 38.47 -6.17 25.54
C LEU A 48 39.63 -5.19 25.27
N ASN A 49 39.61 -3.97 25.81
CA ASN A 49 40.64 -2.96 25.55
C ASN A 49 41.45 -2.52 26.79
N ARG A 50 41.43 -3.30 27.88
CA ARG A 50 42.23 -3.03 29.09
C ARG A 50 42.82 -4.32 29.65
N SER A 51 43.82 -4.86 28.95
CA SER A 51 44.79 -5.83 29.49
C SER A 51 46.01 -5.90 28.58
N SER A 52 46.93 -4.94 28.71
CA SER A 52 48.32 -5.08 28.27
C SER A 52 49.18 -3.99 28.90
N VAL A 53 49.69 -4.28 30.10
CA VAL A 53 50.97 -3.74 30.56
C VAL A 53 51.74 -4.95 31.09
N GLY A 54 52.84 -5.29 30.42
CA GLY A 54 53.86 -6.21 30.95
C GLY A 54 54.09 -7.51 30.17
N LEU A 55 55.20 -7.54 29.44
CA LEU A 55 55.97 -8.70 28.93
C LEU A 55 55.34 -9.61 27.86
N GLY A 56 55.98 -9.64 26.67
CA GLY A 56 55.85 -10.75 25.71
C GLY A 56 55.74 -10.37 24.23
N ARG A 57 56.72 -9.66 23.65
CA ARG A 57 56.90 -9.58 22.19
C ARG A 57 57.27 -10.98 21.69
N VAL A 58 56.32 -11.72 21.10
CA VAL A 58 56.46 -12.75 20.04
C VAL A 58 55.12 -13.45 19.75
N VAL A 59 54.14 -13.44 20.67
CA VAL A 59 52.86 -14.17 20.48
C VAL A 59 51.77 -13.36 19.75
N PHE A 60 51.94 -12.04 19.60
CA PHE A 60 50.90 -11.15 19.07
C PHE A 60 50.77 -11.14 17.53
N THR A 61 51.75 -11.66 16.79
CA THR A 61 51.72 -11.66 15.32
C THR A 61 50.91 -12.82 14.73
N MET A 62 50.76 -13.96 15.41
CA MET A 62 50.00 -15.10 14.86
C MET A 62 48.47 -14.92 14.90
N ARG A 63 47.92 -14.22 15.90
CA ARG A 63 46.45 -14.04 16.03
C ARG A 63 45.87 -13.00 15.08
N ALA A 64 46.64 -11.97 14.73
CA ALA A 64 46.21 -10.98 13.73
C ALA A 64 46.27 -11.55 12.30
N VAL A 65 47.27 -12.41 12.02
CA VAL A 65 47.39 -13.10 10.73
C VAL A 65 46.26 -14.12 10.55
N SER A 66 45.84 -14.84 11.60
CA SER A 66 44.74 -15.80 11.49
C SER A 66 43.37 -15.14 11.29
N ALA A 67 43.10 -14.01 11.94
CA ALA A 67 41.85 -13.26 11.77
C ALA A 67 41.74 -12.65 10.36
N ASN A 68 42.84 -12.10 9.85
CA ASN A 68 42.90 -11.55 8.49
C ASN A 68 42.80 -12.64 7.42
N LEU A 69 43.37 -13.83 7.68
CA LEU A 69 43.24 -14.98 6.78
C LEU A 69 41.79 -15.50 6.73
N PHE A 70 41.10 -15.55 7.87
CA PHE A 70 39.68 -15.92 7.91
C PHE A 70 38.79 -14.92 7.18
N ALA A 71 39.03 -13.62 7.34
CA ALA A 71 38.31 -12.59 6.62
C ALA A 71 38.53 -12.68 5.10
N LEU A 72 39.78 -12.94 4.67
CA LEU A 72 40.11 -13.12 3.26
C LEU A 72 39.44 -14.37 2.67
N LEU A 73 39.46 -15.49 3.39
CA LEU A 73 38.80 -16.73 2.96
C LEU A 73 37.28 -16.55 2.86
N PHE A 74 36.67 -15.82 3.80
CA PHE A 74 35.25 -15.51 3.76
C PHE A 74 34.88 -14.63 2.55
N LEU A 75 35.69 -13.59 2.26
CA LEU A 75 35.49 -12.75 1.08
C LEU A 75 35.70 -13.53 -0.22
N CYS A 76 36.68 -14.43 -0.29
CA CYS A 76 36.89 -15.31 -1.45
C CYS A 76 35.71 -16.29 -1.64
N ALA A 77 35.14 -16.83 -0.57
CA ALA A 77 33.97 -17.69 -0.63
C ALA A 77 32.74 -16.93 -1.16
N LEU A 78 32.50 -15.71 -0.66
CA LEU A 78 31.42 -14.85 -1.15
C LEU A 78 31.62 -14.48 -2.63
N ALA A 79 32.84 -14.09 -3.03
CA ALA A 79 33.16 -13.77 -4.42
C ALA A 79 32.95 -14.98 -5.35
N SER A 80 33.29 -16.19 -4.89
CA SER A 80 33.06 -17.43 -5.63
C SER A 80 31.57 -17.74 -5.79
N VAL A 81 30.76 -17.51 -4.75
CA VAL A 81 29.29 -17.65 -4.81
C VAL A 81 28.69 -16.64 -5.80
N PHE A 82 29.13 -15.38 -5.77
CA PHE A 82 28.67 -14.36 -6.72
C PHE A 82 29.12 -14.65 -8.16
N TYR A 83 30.31 -15.20 -8.35
CA TYR A 83 30.81 -15.61 -9.67
C TYR A 83 30.02 -16.80 -10.24
N VAL A 84 29.71 -17.81 -9.42
CA VAL A 84 28.88 -18.95 -9.82
C VAL A 84 27.43 -18.51 -10.08
N TRP A 85 26.88 -17.62 -9.25
CA TRP A 85 25.52 -17.10 -9.42
C TRP A 85 25.39 -16.27 -10.71
N SER A 86 26.32 -15.34 -10.96
CA SER A 86 26.32 -14.51 -12.18
C SER A 86 26.59 -15.30 -13.45
N THR A 87 27.37 -16.39 -13.39
CA THR A 87 27.57 -17.30 -14.53
C THR A 87 26.36 -18.19 -14.78
N LEU A 88 25.59 -18.55 -13.74
CA LEU A 88 24.31 -19.26 -13.87
C LEU A 88 23.24 -18.36 -14.50
N GLU A 89 23.16 -17.09 -14.09
CA GLU A 89 22.27 -16.08 -14.66
C GLU A 89 22.58 -15.81 -16.13
N ASN A 90 23.87 -15.66 -16.49
CA ASN A 90 24.33 -15.53 -17.88
C ASN A 90 24.11 -16.79 -18.75
N ARG A 91 23.94 -17.98 -18.15
CA ARG A 91 23.57 -19.21 -18.87
C ARG A 91 22.06 -19.32 -19.07
N LEU A 92 21.25 -18.88 -18.12
CA LEU A 92 19.79 -18.76 -18.25
C LEU A 92 19.38 -17.70 -19.29
N GLU A 93 20.09 -16.56 -19.35
CA GLU A 93 19.84 -15.55 -20.39
C GLU A 93 20.23 -16.04 -21.80
N ARG A 94 21.30 -16.83 -21.94
CA ARG A 94 21.71 -17.40 -23.24
C ARG A 94 20.77 -18.47 -23.76
N HIS A 95 20.07 -19.21 -22.90
CA HIS A 95 19.04 -20.17 -23.32
C HIS A 95 17.75 -19.48 -23.80
N THR A 96 17.55 -18.21 -23.44
CA THR A 96 16.32 -17.44 -23.74
C THR A 96 16.47 -16.56 -24.99
N ARG A 97 17.70 -16.35 -25.51
CA ARG A 97 17.95 -15.60 -26.77
C ARG A 97 18.22 -16.48 -27.99
N GLY A 98 17.99 -17.79 -27.88
CA GLY A 98 18.30 -18.76 -28.93
C GLY A 98 17.18 -19.07 -29.92
N PHE A 99 16.21 -18.19 -30.18
CA PHE A 99 15.27 -18.34 -31.30
C PHE A 99 14.73 -17.00 -31.77
N SER A 100 15.38 -16.39 -32.78
CA SER A 100 14.76 -15.61 -33.86
C SER A 100 15.83 -15.20 -34.88
N ALA A 101 15.64 -15.63 -36.13
CA ALA A 101 16.44 -15.28 -37.31
C ALA A 101 15.91 -13.97 -37.95
N PRO A 102 16.59 -13.39 -38.97
CA PRO A 102 16.84 -11.95 -39.02
C PRO A 102 15.96 -11.16 -40.00
N GLY A 103 15.73 -9.88 -39.69
CA GLY A 103 15.19 -8.88 -40.60
C GLY A 103 15.45 -7.47 -40.06
N ALA A 104 16.24 -6.69 -40.78
CA ALA A 104 16.82 -5.41 -40.37
C ALA A 104 15.82 -4.25 -40.33
N GLY A 105 16.06 -3.28 -39.44
CA GLY A 105 15.43 -1.96 -39.45
C GLY A 105 15.78 -1.14 -38.21
N SER A 106 16.68 -0.18 -38.36
CA SER A 106 17.27 0.67 -37.31
C SER A 106 16.26 1.54 -36.56
N PHE A 107 16.36 1.62 -35.23
CA PHE A 107 15.84 2.75 -34.44
C PHE A 107 16.71 3.08 -33.23
N HIS A 108 16.77 4.38 -32.94
CA HIS A 108 17.60 5.08 -31.96
C HIS A 108 17.65 4.45 -30.56
N GLN A 109 18.86 4.34 -30.01
CA GLN A 109 19.15 4.00 -28.62
C GLN A 109 18.70 5.11 -27.66
N GLY A 110 17.53 4.92 -27.05
CA GLY A 110 17.21 5.51 -25.75
C GLY A 110 17.60 4.52 -24.64
N LEU A 111 18.28 5.01 -23.59
CA LEU A 111 18.58 4.25 -22.37
C LEU A 111 17.30 3.64 -21.77
N PRO A 112 17.28 2.36 -21.35
CA PRO A 112 16.05 1.76 -20.83
C PRO A 112 15.78 2.22 -19.39
N ALA A 113 14.67 2.93 -19.20
CA ALA A 113 14.09 3.32 -17.91
C ALA A 113 13.67 2.12 -17.02
N ASP A 114 13.79 0.89 -17.55
CA ASP A 114 13.21 -0.34 -17.00
C ASP A 114 14.11 -1.04 -15.96
N LEU A 115 15.38 -0.64 -15.82
CA LEU A 115 16.31 -1.26 -14.87
C LEU A 115 16.03 -0.85 -13.41
N SER A 116 15.67 0.41 -13.16
CA SER A 116 15.41 0.93 -11.81
C SER A 116 14.15 0.30 -11.18
N ALA A 117 13.07 0.14 -11.96
CA ALA A 117 11.83 -0.47 -11.51
C ALA A 117 12.00 -1.96 -11.17
N LYS A 118 12.86 -2.68 -11.91
CA LYS A 118 13.17 -4.10 -11.68
C LYS A 118 14.01 -4.32 -10.41
N THR A 119 15.00 -3.47 -10.16
CA THR A 119 15.82 -3.55 -8.93
C THR A 119 14.99 -3.25 -7.68
N PHE A 120 14.04 -2.31 -7.76
CA PHE A 120 13.15 -1.99 -6.65
C PHE A 120 12.21 -3.15 -6.29
N ARG A 121 11.58 -3.81 -7.28
CA ARG A 121 10.67 -4.94 -7.04
C ARG A 121 11.36 -6.16 -6.41
N ALA A 122 12.64 -6.37 -6.66
CA ALA A 122 13.41 -7.44 -6.05
C ALA A 122 13.64 -7.25 -4.54
N LEU A 123 13.59 -6.01 -4.03
CA LEU A 123 13.77 -5.69 -2.61
C LEU A 123 12.50 -5.88 -1.75
N LEU A 124 11.36 -6.17 -2.37
CA LEU A 124 10.04 -6.24 -1.70
C LEU A 124 9.65 -7.64 -1.20
N THR A 125 10.40 -8.70 -1.56
CA THR A 125 10.09 -10.07 -1.15
C THR A 125 10.71 -10.40 0.21
N VAL A 126 9.89 -10.45 1.27
CA VAL A 126 10.27 -11.01 2.58
C VAL A 126 9.50 -12.32 2.81
N PRO A 127 10.14 -13.45 3.17
CA PRO A 127 9.45 -14.74 3.35
C PRO A 127 8.51 -14.75 4.57
N ALA A 128 7.33 -15.34 4.41
CA ALA A 128 6.39 -15.61 5.50
C ALA A 128 6.62 -17.01 6.11
N ALA A 129 6.43 -17.14 7.43
CA ALA A 129 6.56 -18.39 8.18
C ALA A 129 5.28 -19.25 8.06
N GLN A 130 5.42 -20.53 7.70
CA GLN A 130 4.32 -21.47 7.48
C GLN A 130 3.79 -22.10 8.78
N ARG A 131 2.47 -22.37 8.83
CA ARG A 131 1.85 -23.36 9.73
C ARG A 131 0.84 -24.24 8.96
N PRO A 132 0.60 -25.49 9.41
CA PRO A 132 -0.04 -26.54 8.61
C PRO A 132 -1.55 -26.73 8.91
N HIS A 133 -2.29 -27.19 7.90
CA HIS A 133 -3.72 -27.51 7.91
C HIS A 133 -4.01 -29.02 8.20
N LEU A 134 -5.08 -29.27 8.96
CA LEU A 134 -6.00 -30.42 8.86
C LEU A 134 -7.36 -29.79 8.42
N GLY A 135 -8.20 -30.27 7.51
CA GLY A 135 -8.42 -31.60 6.94
C GLY A 135 -9.81 -32.09 7.38
N ASP A 136 -10.87 -31.84 6.59
CA ASP A 136 -11.86 -32.87 6.21
C ASP A 136 -12.97 -32.40 5.25
N ARG A 137 -13.48 -33.38 4.51
CA ARG A 137 -14.14 -33.40 3.20
C ARG A 137 -15.62 -33.76 3.34
N LEU A 138 -16.53 -33.17 2.55
CA LEU A 138 -17.85 -33.77 2.24
C LEU A 138 -18.39 -33.31 0.88
N GLU A 139 -19.12 -34.23 0.24
CA GLU A 139 -19.38 -34.39 -1.20
C GLU A 139 -20.52 -33.55 -1.79
N ALA A 140 -20.46 -33.41 -3.12
CA ALA A 140 -21.27 -32.61 -4.03
C ALA A 140 -22.67 -33.16 -4.37
N ARG A 141 -23.49 -32.33 -5.04
CA ARG A 141 -24.45 -32.77 -6.08
C ARG A 141 -24.82 -31.65 -7.07
N ASN A 142 -24.82 -32.04 -8.35
CA ASN A 142 -24.96 -31.26 -9.58
C ASN A 142 -26.39 -30.78 -9.89
N LEU A 143 -26.54 -29.70 -10.66
CA LEU A 143 -27.66 -29.50 -11.59
C LEU A 143 -27.33 -28.51 -12.74
N THR A 144 -27.32 -29.12 -13.92
CA THR A 144 -27.48 -28.74 -15.33
C THR A 144 -27.84 -27.30 -15.78
N ASP A 145 -27.00 -26.80 -16.68
CA ASP A 145 -27.22 -26.10 -17.96
C ASP A 145 -28.50 -25.29 -18.20
N GLN A 146 -28.30 -23.98 -18.45
CA GLN A 146 -29.05 -23.24 -19.47
C GLN A 146 -28.16 -22.16 -20.13
N THR A 147 -28.07 -22.26 -21.46
CA THR A 147 -27.34 -21.42 -22.39
C THR A 147 -28.06 -20.09 -22.66
N ALA A 148 -27.36 -18.95 -22.53
CA ALA A 148 -27.81 -17.69 -23.11
C ALA A 148 -26.63 -16.79 -23.52
N PHE A 149 -26.54 -16.61 -24.83
CA PHE A 149 -25.96 -15.54 -25.66
C PHE A 149 -25.00 -14.50 -25.07
N ALA A 150 -23.84 -14.45 -25.72
CA ALA A 150 -22.73 -13.52 -25.57
C ALA A 150 -23.12 -12.05 -25.86
N GLY A 151 -22.59 -11.15 -25.03
CA GLY A 151 -22.64 -9.71 -25.25
C GLY A 151 -21.37 -9.07 -24.71
N ASN A 152 -20.45 -8.75 -25.62
CA ASN A 152 -19.27 -7.91 -25.40
C ASN A 152 -19.75 -6.56 -24.80
N ARG A 153 -19.59 -6.37 -23.49
CA ARG A 153 -20.00 -5.15 -22.78
C ARG A 153 -18.79 -4.32 -22.42
N ASP A 154 -18.51 -3.35 -23.28
CA ASP A 154 -17.84 -2.11 -22.92
C ASP A 154 -18.44 -1.55 -21.62
N TYR A 155 -17.60 -0.93 -20.79
CA TYR A 155 -18.03 -0.03 -19.72
C TYR A 155 -19.26 0.75 -20.18
N HIS A 156 -20.39 0.59 -19.48
CA HIS A 156 -21.67 1.18 -19.87
C HIS A 156 -21.48 2.66 -20.28
N VAL A 157 -21.54 2.89 -21.59
CA VAL A 157 -21.62 4.20 -22.26
C VAL A 157 -23.04 4.79 -22.10
N ASN A 158 -23.83 4.32 -21.14
CA ASN A 158 -25.17 4.85 -20.93
C ASN A 158 -25.15 6.10 -20.06
N GLY A 159 -25.26 7.23 -20.75
CA GLY A 159 -26.02 8.40 -20.29
C GLY A 159 -25.23 9.45 -19.54
N ASP A 160 -24.50 10.31 -20.28
CA ASP A 160 -24.70 11.76 -20.21
C ASP A 160 -23.70 12.49 -21.13
N ASN A 161 -24.01 12.54 -22.43
CA ASN A 161 -23.35 13.49 -23.36
C ASN A 161 -23.52 14.96 -22.93
N LYS A 162 -24.38 15.25 -21.96
CA LYS A 162 -24.52 16.58 -21.33
C LYS A 162 -23.45 16.87 -20.27
N ARG A 163 -22.88 15.87 -19.59
CA ARG A 163 -21.90 16.07 -18.51
C ARG A 163 -20.48 16.28 -19.02
N SER A 164 -20.11 15.69 -20.17
CA SER A 164 -18.83 15.94 -20.83
C SER A 164 -18.68 17.40 -21.26
N ALA A 165 -19.74 18.01 -21.80
CA ALA A 165 -19.74 19.43 -22.18
C ALA A 165 -19.60 20.41 -21.00
N LEU A 166 -19.94 19.98 -19.77
CA LEU A 166 -19.82 20.82 -18.57
C LEU A 166 -18.38 20.87 -18.01
N ARG A 167 -17.48 19.97 -18.47
CA ARG A 167 -16.12 19.81 -17.92
C ARG A 167 -15.08 20.76 -18.52
N GLU A 168 -15.36 21.35 -19.68
CA GLU A 168 -14.41 22.18 -20.45
C GLU A 168 -14.60 23.69 -20.28
N GLY A 169 -15.58 24.13 -19.48
CA GLY A 169 -15.84 25.55 -19.23
C GLY A 169 -15.03 26.14 -18.06
N PRO A 170 -14.73 27.45 -18.05
CA PRO A 170 -14.19 28.14 -16.87
C PRO A 170 -15.18 28.05 -15.69
N VAL A 171 -14.66 27.99 -14.46
CA VAL A 171 -15.43 27.89 -13.20
C VAL A 171 -16.44 29.04 -13.13
N LYS A 172 -17.71 28.76 -13.48
CA LYS A 172 -18.79 29.76 -13.46
C LYS A 172 -19.68 29.69 -12.22
N LEU A 173 -19.48 28.71 -11.33
CA LEU A 173 -20.25 28.56 -10.10
C LEU A 173 -19.31 28.46 -8.89
N GLY A 174 -19.33 29.46 -8.03
CA GLY A 174 -18.86 29.38 -6.64
C GLY A 174 -17.35 29.26 -6.42
N SER A 175 -16.97 29.38 -5.15
CA SER A 175 -15.62 29.01 -4.69
C SER A 175 -15.44 27.49 -4.87
N PRO A 176 -14.26 27.01 -5.33
CA PRO A 176 -13.98 25.57 -5.43
C PRO A 176 -13.85 24.91 -4.05
N VAL A 177 -13.64 25.69 -2.98
CA VAL A 177 -13.45 25.22 -1.60
C VAL A 177 -14.48 25.86 -0.66
N GLU A 178 -14.98 25.07 0.29
CA GLU A 178 -15.89 25.43 1.38
C GLU A 178 -15.24 25.13 2.74
N ASP A 179 -15.69 25.84 3.78
CA ASP A 179 -15.21 25.70 5.17
C ASP A 179 -13.67 25.72 5.31
N GLY A 180 -13.00 26.43 4.39
CA GLY A 180 -11.55 26.63 4.33
C GLY A 180 -10.73 25.41 3.88
N ILE A 181 -11.26 24.19 3.89
CA ILE A 181 -10.46 22.98 3.57
C ILE A 181 -11.20 21.88 2.81
N PHE A 182 -12.51 22.04 2.56
CA PHE A 182 -13.28 21.03 1.85
C PHE A 182 -13.51 21.44 0.43
N TRP A 183 -13.44 20.50 -0.51
CA TRP A 183 -13.99 20.76 -1.82
C TRP A 183 -15.47 21.11 -1.70
N SER A 184 -15.90 22.08 -2.50
CA SER A 184 -17.28 22.56 -2.53
C SER A 184 -18.27 21.48 -2.95
N GLU A 185 -19.52 21.59 -2.47
CA GLU A 185 -20.58 20.61 -2.73
C GLU A 185 -20.86 20.47 -4.23
N TRP A 186 -20.89 21.58 -4.96
CA TRP A 186 -21.11 21.57 -6.41
C TRP A 186 -20.03 20.78 -7.15
N LEU A 187 -18.78 20.81 -6.68
CA LEU A 187 -17.68 20.08 -7.31
C LEU A 187 -17.77 18.59 -6.98
N GLU A 188 -18.15 18.23 -5.74
CA GLU A 188 -18.40 16.84 -5.36
C GLU A 188 -19.55 16.21 -6.15
N ASP A 189 -20.61 16.97 -6.44
CA ASP A 189 -21.76 16.48 -7.23
C ASP A 189 -21.43 16.27 -8.73
N LEU A 190 -20.34 16.89 -9.20
CA LEU A 190 -19.79 16.66 -10.54
C LEU A 190 -18.82 15.49 -10.59
N LEU A 191 -18.29 15.04 -9.45
CA LEU A 191 -17.41 13.89 -9.39
C LEU A 191 -18.21 12.64 -9.80
N PRO A 192 -17.83 11.94 -10.87
CA PRO A 192 -18.52 10.73 -11.29
C PRO A 192 -18.31 9.64 -10.24
N VAL A 193 -19.38 8.90 -9.97
CA VAL A 193 -19.28 7.64 -9.24
C VAL A 193 -18.49 6.67 -10.13
N GLY A 194 -17.34 6.20 -9.66
CA GLY A 194 -16.49 5.27 -10.41
C GLY A 194 -17.21 3.93 -10.57
N PHE A 195 -17.10 3.09 -9.54
CA PHE A 195 -17.82 1.83 -9.42
C PHE A 195 -18.95 2.00 -8.40
N SER A 196 -20.19 2.13 -8.87
CA SER A 196 -21.37 2.18 -8.00
C SER A 196 -21.55 0.88 -7.23
N GLU A 197 -22.16 0.94 -6.04
CA GLU A 197 -22.40 -0.22 -5.19
C GLU A 197 -23.24 -1.30 -5.89
N GLU A 198 -24.29 -0.89 -6.62
CA GLU A 198 -25.16 -1.80 -7.36
C GLU A 198 -24.39 -2.54 -8.47
N TYR A 199 -23.55 -1.80 -9.20
CA TYR A 199 -22.68 -2.37 -10.23
C TYR A 199 -21.68 -3.35 -9.63
N ALA A 200 -21.00 -2.95 -8.56
CA ALA A 200 -19.99 -3.78 -7.90
C ALA A 200 -20.62 -5.06 -7.34
N LEU A 201 -21.78 -4.98 -6.69
CA LEU A 201 -22.51 -6.15 -6.22
C LEU A 201 -22.87 -7.08 -7.37
N SER A 202 -23.45 -6.54 -8.45
CA SER A 202 -23.83 -7.30 -9.63
C SER A 202 -22.63 -8.00 -10.28
N TRP A 203 -21.49 -7.32 -10.37
CA TRP A 203 -20.26 -7.89 -10.89
C TRP A 203 -19.73 -9.02 -10.00
N ARG A 204 -19.69 -8.81 -8.68
CA ARG A 204 -19.18 -9.80 -7.72
C ARG A 204 -19.98 -11.11 -7.76
N GLU A 205 -21.31 -11.04 -7.81
CA GLU A 205 -22.17 -12.24 -7.89
C GLU A 205 -21.93 -13.05 -9.17
N ARG A 206 -21.68 -12.38 -10.31
CA ARG A 206 -21.30 -13.06 -11.56
C ARG A 206 -19.89 -13.65 -11.47
N ALA A 207 -18.91 -12.87 -11.01
CA ALA A 207 -17.51 -13.28 -10.95
C ALA A 207 -17.28 -14.53 -10.08
N ARG A 208 -18.11 -14.74 -9.05
CA ARG A 208 -18.07 -15.94 -8.19
C ARG A 208 -18.53 -17.22 -8.87
N THR A 209 -19.44 -17.11 -9.83
CA THR A 209 -20.13 -18.26 -10.42
C THR A 209 -19.66 -18.56 -11.84
N TYR A 210 -19.08 -17.58 -12.53
CA TYR A 210 -18.72 -17.73 -13.92
C TYR A 210 -17.49 -18.62 -14.11
N ARG A 211 -17.58 -19.51 -15.09
CA ARG A 211 -16.47 -20.37 -15.52
C ARG A 211 -15.37 -19.52 -16.15
N ILE A 212 -14.13 -19.77 -15.76
CA ILE A 212 -12.94 -19.17 -16.35
C ILE A 212 -12.50 -20.06 -17.51
N VAL A 213 -12.56 -19.53 -18.72
CA VAL A 213 -12.26 -20.28 -19.96
C VAL A 213 -10.83 -20.08 -20.45
N LYS A 214 -10.15 -19.03 -19.95
CA LYS A 214 -8.77 -18.72 -20.34
C LYS A 214 -8.03 -17.99 -19.22
N LEU A 215 -6.77 -18.35 -19.02
CA LEU A 215 -5.80 -17.62 -18.19
C LEU A 215 -4.59 -17.25 -19.05
N GLU A 216 -4.22 -15.97 -19.06
CA GLU A 216 -3.07 -15.47 -19.81
C GLU A 216 -2.28 -14.43 -19.00
N PRO A 217 -1.00 -14.14 -19.33
CA PRO A 217 -0.28 -13.03 -18.73
C PRO A 217 -0.99 -11.69 -19.03
N GLY A 218 -0.99 -10.76 -18.07
CA GLY A 218 -1.61 -9.43 -18.29
C GLY A 218 -1.85 -8.58 -17.04
N CYS A 219 -1.69 -9.15 -15.84
CA CYS A 219 -2.00 -8.49 -14.57
C CYS A 219 -0.74 -8.25 -13.71
N GLY A 220 0.29 -7.69 -14.34
CA GLY A 220 1.57 -7.39 -13.70
C GLY A 220 2.50 -8.60 -13.65
N ARG A 221 2.64 -9.22 -12.46
CA ARG A 221 3.58 -10.34 -12.24
C ARG A 221 3.20 -11.57 -13.07
N ILE A 222 4.21 -12.41 -13.37
CA ILE A 222 3.99 -13.68 -14.08
C ILE A 222 3.07 -14.65 -13.34
N SER A 223 3.04 -14.59 -12.00
CA SER A 223 2.18 -15.40 -11.16
C SER A 223 0.73 -14.90 -11.14
N ASN A 224 0.48 -13.65 -11.53
CA ASN A 224 -0.87 -13.11 -11.69
C ASN A 224 -1.32 -13.33 -13.14
N GLN A 225 -2.59 -13.61 -13.36
CA GLN A 225 -3.12 -13.89 -14.69
C GLN A 225 -4.32 -13.01 -15.00
N LEU A 226 -4.52 -12.71 -16.28
CA LEU A 226 -5.76 -12.21 -16.82
C LEU A 226 -6.68 -13.41 -17.08
N ALA A 227 -7.77 -13.51 -16.32
CA ALA A 227 -8.86 -14.44 -16.58
C ALA A 227 -9.81 -13.86 -17.62
N THR A 228 -10.29 -14.73 -18.51
CA THR A 228 -11.48 -14.47 -19.33
C THR A 228 -12.56 -15.44 -18.89
N PHE A 229 -13.71 -14.91 -18.50
CA PHE A 229 -14.89 -15.68 -18.13
C PHE A 229 -15.63 -16.18 -19.38
N ALA A 230 -16.54 -17.13 -19.19
CA ALA A 230 -17.32 -17.73 -20.28
C ALA A 230 -18.22 -16.74 -21.02
N ASP A 231 -18.61 -15.63 -20.37
CA ASP A 231 -19.37 -14.54 -20.99
C ASP A 231 -18.50 -13.55 -21.79
N GLY A 232 -17.17 -13.74 -21.77
CA GLY A 232 -16.19 -12.89 -22.42
C GLY A 232 -15.64 -11.74 -21.56
N THR A 233 -16.23 -11.50 -20.37
CA THR A 233 -15.69 -10.50 -19.44
C THR A 233 -14.36 -10.96 -18.85
N LYS A 234 -13.58 -10.01 -18.30
CA LYS A 234 -12.21 -10.26 -17.85
C LYS A 234 -12.00 -9.83 -16.40
N ALA A 235 -11.09 -10.51 -15.72
CA ALA A 235 -10.64 -10.16 -14.39
C ALA A 235 -9.14 -10.39 -14.24
N CYS A 236 -8.48 -9.55 -13.46
CA CYS A 236 -7.16 -9.84 -12.95
C CYS A 236 -7.24 -10.81 -11.78
N VAL A 237 -6.64 -11.97 -11.95
CA VAL A 237 -6.43 -12.97 -10.91
C VAL A 237 -5.10 -12.67 -10.22
N ARG A 238 -5.13 -12.34 -8.93
CA ARG A 238 -3.90 -12.23 -8.14
C ARG A 238 -3.77 -13.43 -7.22
N TYR A 239 -2.78 -14.25 -7.54
CA TYR A 239 -2.31 -15.32 -6.67
C TYR A 239 -1.46 -14.77 -5.52
N GLY A 240 -0.82 -13.61 -5.74
CA GLY A 240 0.08 -12.99 -4.79
C GLY A 240 1.41 -13.73 -4.65
N ILE A 241 2.38 -13.12 -3.97
CA ILE A 241 3.58 -13.82 -3.50
C ILE A 241 3.23 -14.68 -2.28
N ASN A 242 2.27 -14.21 -1.47
CA ASN A 242 1.75 -14.87 -0.29
C ASN A 242 0.30 -14.42 -0.02
N ALA A 243 -0.38 -15.14 0.87
CA ALA A 243 -1.76 -14.84 1.25
C ALA A 243 -1.93 -13.43 1.85
N ASP A 244 -0.89 -12.85 2.48
CA ASP A 244 -0.97 -11.49 3.04
C ASP A 244 -1.23 -10.43 1.96
N GLN A 245 -0.71 -10.63 0.75
CA GLN A 245 -0.93 -9.70 -0.37
C GLN A 245 -2.37 -9.76 -0.87
N VAL A 246 -2.93 -10.97 -1.00
CA VAL A 246 -4.34 -11.18 -1.37
C VAL A 246 -5.26 -10.62 -0.28
N GLN A 247 -4.92 -10.87 1.00
CA GLN A 247 -5.62 -10.32 2.16
C GLN A 247 -5.55 -8.78 2.17
N GLY A 248 -4.37 -8.20 1.93
CA GLY A 248 -4.13 -6.77 1.85
C GLY A 248 -4.97 -6.10 0.75
N GLU A 249 -4.96 -6.65 -0.46
CA GLU A 249 -5.80 -6.17 -1.57
C GLU A 249 -7.29 -6.19 -1.20
N THR A 250 -7.77 -7.33 -0.69
CA THR A 250 -9.18 -7.55 -0.39
C THR A 250 -9.68 -6.60 0.70
N LEU A 251 -8.94 -6.50 1.80
CA LEU A 251 -9.29 -5.59 2.90
C LEU A 251 -9.18 -4.13 2.48
N THR A 252 -8.29 -3.80 1.54
CA THR A 252 -8.15 -2.45 0.99
C THR A 252 -9.39 -2.07 0.18
N TYR A 253 -9.95 -2.98 -0.63
CA TYR A 253 -11.22 -2.79 -1.32
C TYR A 253 -12.40 -2.51 -0.35
N TYR A 254 -12.50 -3.28 0.74
CA TYR A 254 -13.56 -3.05 1.74
C TYR A 254 -13.36 -1.79 2.57
N LEU A 255 -12.10 -1.39 2.84
CA LEU A 255 -11.82 -0.11 3.47
C LEU A 255 -12.23 1.07 2.58
N ALA A 256 -11.99 0.98 1.27
CA ALA A 256 -12.46 2.01 0.32
C ALA A 256 -13.99 2.15 0.36
N SER A 257 -14.71 1.03 0.39
CA SER A 257 -16.18 1.00 0.51
C SER A 257 -16.66 1.69 1.80
N LEU A 258 -16.00 1.42 2.95
CA LEU A 258 -16.29 2.12 4.20
C LEU A 258 -16.04 3.62 4.12
N LEU A 259 -15.02 4.05 3.39
CA LEU A 259 -14.66 5.46 3.20
C LEU A 259 -15.48 6.14 2.08
N GLY A 260 -16.30 5.39 1.34
CA GLY A 260 -17.08 5.91 0.21
C GLY A 260 -16.19 6.33 -0.96
N ILE A 261 -15.05 5.65 -1.13
CA ILE A 261 -14.14 5.81 -2.26
C ILE A 261 -14.50 4.74 -3.30
N THR A 262 -14.94 5.18 -4.48
CA THR A 262 -15.50 4.31 -5.53
C THR A 262 -14.53 4.11 -6.69
N ASN A 263 -13.25 4.45 -6.51
CA ASN A 263 -12.20 4.42 -7.53
C ASN A 263 -11.53 3.03 -7.66
N LEU A 264 -11.93 2.04 -6.86
CA LEU A 264 -11.38 0.69 -6.90
C LEU A 264 -12.32 -0.22 -7.71
N PRO A 265 -11.79 -1.00 -8.68
CA PRO A 265 -12.59 -2.00 -9.36
C PRO A 265 -13.17 -3.04 -8.38
N PRO A 266 -14.37 -3.57 -8.62
CA PRO A 266 -14.96 -4.65 -7.86
C PRO A 266 -14.01 -5.84 -7.74
N LEU A 267 -14.02 -6.46 -6.56
CA LEU A 267 -13.17 -7.59 -6.21
C LEU A 267 -14.01 -8.71 -5.58
N VAL A 268 -13.66 -9.95 -5.87
CA VAL A 268 -14.10 -11.13 -5.12
C VAL A 268 -12.93 -12.05 -4.78
N LEU A 269 -13.10 -12.85 -3.73
CA LEU A 269 -12.24 -14.00 -3.51
C LEU A 269 -12.74 -15.21 -4.29
N SER A 270 -11.81 -16.01 -4.81
CA SER A 270 -12.07 -17.33 -5.35
C SER A 270 -11.03 -18.32 -4.83
N GLN A 271 -11.44 -19.56 -4.61
CA GLN A 271 -10.54 -20.64 -4.26
C GLN A 271 -10.18 -21.42 -5.53
N VAL A 272 -8.89 -21.53 -5.80
CA VAL A 272 -8.34 -22.40 -6.85
C VAL A 272 -8.59 -23.82 -6.40
N ASN A 273 -9.63 -24.44 -6.94
CA ASN A 273 -10.00 -25.81 -6.63
C ASN A 273 -10.06 -26.57 -7.95
N SER A 274 -9.21 -27.59 -8.08
CA SER A 274 -9.23 -28.44 -9.26
C SER A 274 -10.63 -28.97 -9.52
N ASP A 275 -11.36 -29.48 -8.53
CA ASP A 275 -12.71 -30.05 -8.69
C ASP A 275 -13.82 -29.03 -8.96
N SER A 276 -13.54 -27.72 -8.86
CA SER A 276 -14.52 -26.67 -9.16
C SER A 276 -14.73 -26.49 -10.67
N GLU A 277 -15.99 -26.36 -11.09
CA GLU A 277 -16.34 -26.04 -12.48
C GLU A 277 -15.77 -24.68 -12.92
N GLN A 278 -15.59 -23.74 -11.98
CA GLN A 278 -15.06 -22.41 -12.30
C GLN A 278 -13.67 -22.49 -12.93
N TRP A 279 -12.81 -23.37 -12.43
CA TRP A 279 -11.41 -23.49 -12.85
C TRP A 279 -11.16 -24.67 -13.81
N ALA A 280 -12.18 -25.47 -14.09
CA ALA A 280 -12.05 -26.74 -14.82
C ALA A 280 -11.40 -26.58 -16.20
N ALA A 281 -11.76 -25.54 -16.97
CA ALA A 281 -11.24 -25.33 -18.31
C ALA A 281 -9.77 -24.86 -18.34
N VAL A 282 -9.23 -24.40 -17.20
CA VAL A 282 -7.88 -23.82 -17.11
C VAL A 282 -6.94 -24.61 -16.20
N ARG A 283 -7.31 -25.83 -15.77
CA ARG A 283 -6.50 -26.71 -14.90
C ARG A 283 -5.07 -26.91 -15.40
N THR A 284 -4.88 -27.18 -16.69
CA THR A 284 -3.54 -27.36 -17.27
C THR A 284 -2.69 -26.09 -17.14
N ARG A 285 -3.31 -24.91 -17.31
CA ARG A 285 -2.61 -23.63 -17.17
C ARG A 285 -2.26 -23.34 -15.71
N ILE A 286 -3.16 -23.63 -14.77
CA ILE A 286 -2.91 -23.55 -13.32
C ILE A 286 -1.72 -24.44 -12.93
N GLY A 287 -1.69 -25.69 -13.41
CA GLY A 287 -0.58 -26.61 -13.19
C GLY A 287 0.75 -26.08 -13.73
N GLY A 288 0.74 -25.47 -14.92
CA GLY A 288 1.93 -24.82 -15.49
C GLY A 288 2.39 -23.55 -14.74
N LEU A 289 1.50 -22.91 -13.98
CA LEU A 289 1.82 -21.77 -13.11
C LEU A 289 2.24 -22.19 -11.70
N LEU A 290 2.17 -23.49 -11.38
CA LEU A 290 2.48 -24.05 -10.06
C LEU A 290 1.65 -23.42 -8.94
N TRP A 291 0.40 -23.02 -9.24
CA TRP A 291 -0.53 -22.57 -8.22
C TRP A 291 -0.96 -23.77 -7.36
N SER A 292 -0.93 -23.60 -6.04
CA SER A 292 -1.38 -24.63 -5.12
C SER A 292 -2.89 -24.85 -5.24
N ASP A 293 -3.30 -26.11 -5.17
CA ASP A 293 -4.71 -26.45 -4.96
C ASP A 293 -5.18 -25.88 -3.62
N MET A 294 -6.44 -25.46 -3.56
CA MET A 294 -7.09 -24.77 -2.45
C MET A 294 -6.55 -23.36 -2.13
N ALA A 295 -5.65 -22.81 -2.94
CA ALA A 295 -5.18 -21.43 -2.76
C ALA A 295 -6.32 -20.42 -2.95
N VAL A 296 -6.40 -19.43 -2.06
CA VAL A 296 -7.33 -18.31 -2.21
C VAL A 296 -6.66 -17.21 -3.02
N VAL A 297 -7.34 -16.79 -4.09
CA VAL A 297 -6.91 -15.73 -5.01
C VAL A 297 -7.95 -14.62 -5.05
N SER A 298 -7.54 -13.40 -5.37
CA SER A 298 -8.46 -12.31 -5.68
C SER A 298 -8.76 -12.27 -7.19
N LEU A 299 -10.02 -12.02 -7.53
CA LEU A 299 -10.48 -11.68 -8.87
C LEU A 299 -10.93 -10.22 -8.85
N THR A 300 -10.18 -9.36 -9.52
CA THR A 300 -10.48 -7.92 -9.61
C THR A 300 -10.88 -7.59 -11.03
N GLU A 301 -11.96 -6.84 -11.23
CA GLU A 301 -12.45 -6.52 -12.58
C GLU A 301 -11.35 -5.92 -13.47
N TRP A 302 -11.26 -6.43 -14.70
CA TRP A 302 -10.36 -5.86 -15.71
C TRP A 302 -10.98 -4.62 -16.33
N VAL A 303 -10.22 -3.52 -16.28
CA VAL A 303 -10.62 -2.23 -16.83
C VAL A 303 -9.85 -1.96 -18.12
N SER A 304 -10.56 -1.80 -19.24
CA SER A 304 -9.94 -1.48 -20.54
C SER A 304 -9.71 0.02 -20.72
N ASN A 305 -8.89 0.37 -21.71
CA ASN A 305 -8.68 1.76 -22.18
C ASN A 305 -8.18 2.73 -21.09
N LEU A 306 -7.36 2.23 -20.18
CA LEU A 306 -6.74 3.01 -19.12
C LEU A 306 -5.41 3.63 -19.59
N THR A 307 -5.16 4.87 -19.17
CA THR A 307 -3.90 5.58 -19.45
C THR A 307 -3.13 5.87 -18.15
N GLY A 308 -1.82 6.06 -18.26
CA GLY A 308 -0.98 6.48 -17.14
C GLY A 308 -1.37 7.85 -16.57
N VAL A 309 -1.01 8.09 -15.31
CA VAL A 309 -1.32 9.33 -14.57
C VAL A 309 -0.06 9.89 -13.96
N VAL A 310 0.30 11.12 -14.34
CA VAL A 310 1.44 11.83 -13.77
C VAL A 310 1.01 12.58 -12.51
N THR A 311 1.88 12.63 -11.50
CA THR A 311 1.63 13.41 -10.28
C THR A 311 1.35 14.89 -10.64
N PRO A 312 0.24 15.48 -10.17
CA PRO A 312 -0.11 16.85 -10.52
C PRO A 312 0.84 17.83 -9.85
N ALA A 313 1.04 18.99 -10.49
CA ALA A 313 2.03 19.98 -10.04
C ALA A 313 1.96 20.34 -8.54
N PRO A 314 0.78 20.53 -7.92
CA PRO A 314 0.69 20.81 -6.47
C PRO A 314 1.24 19.71 -5.55
N LEU A 315 1.46 18.49 -6.06
CA LEU A 315 1.90 17.33 -5.29
C LEU A 315 3.34 16.89 -5.64
N ARG A 316 4.06 17.67 -6.46
CA ARG A 316 5.47 17.41 -6.80
C ARG A 316 6.41 18.01 -5.77
N GLN A 317 7.69 17.58 -5.79
CA GLN A 317 8.66 17.94 -4.74
C GLN A 317 8.92 19.45 -4.58
N ASP A 318 8.78 20.23 -5.64
CA ASP A 318 9.07 21.68 -5.62
C ASP A 318 7.83 22.53 -5.29
N SER A 319 6.69 21.89 -5.04
CA SER A 319 5.45 22.58 -4.69
C SER A 319 5.30 22.75 -3.18
N SER A 320 4.54 23.78 -2.80
CA SER A 320 4.12 23.97 -1.41
C SER A 320 3.13 22.89 -0.96
N GLY A 321 2.43 22.23 -1.87
CA GLY A 321 1.35 21.26 -1.59
C GLY A 321 0.01 21.68 -2.19
N LEU A 322 -0.99 20.82 -2.08
CA LEU A 322 -2.39 21.11 -2.37
C LEU A 322 -3.05 21.81 -1.17
N HIS A 323 -3.08 23.14 -1.22
CA HIS A 323 -3.64 24.00 -0.17
C HIS A 323 -4.88 24.77 -0.65
N PRO A 324 -5.75 25.24 0.26
CA PRO A 324 -6.96 26.00 -0.08
C PRO A 324 -6.66 27.46 -0.46
N VAL A 325 -5.69 27.69 -1.34
CA VAL A 325 -5.33 29.03 -1.82
C VAL A 325 -6.24 29.39 -2.99
N LEU A 326 -7.21 30.26 -2.73
CA LEU A 326 -8.30 30.54 -3.67
C LEU A 326 -7.82 30.95 -5.07
N GLY A 327 -6.80 31.81 -5.17
CA GLY A 327 -6.25 32.26 -6.46
C GLY A 327 -5.61 31.13 -7.27
N GLU A 328 -4.99 30.15 -6.63
CA GLU A 328 -4.37 29.01 -7.32
C GLU A 328 -5.43 28.00 -7.81
N LEU A 329 -6.51 27.83 -7.05
CA LEU A 329 -7.59 26.90 -7.38
C LEU A 329 -8.58 27.48 -8.39
N GLN A 330 -8.87 28.78 -8.35
CA GLN A 330 -9.77 29.44 -9.30
C GLN A 330 -9.21 29.49 -10.72
N ASN A 331 -7.89 29.46 -10.88
CA ASN A 331 -7.22 29.44 -12.18
C ASN A 331 -7.25 28.05 -12.85
N LYS A 332 -7.83 27.03 -12.19
CA LYS A 332 -7.93 25.66 -12.71
C LYS A 332 -9.27 25.43 -13.39
N THR A 333 -9.25 24.60 -14.41
CA THR A 333 -10.46 24.06 -15.03
C THR A 333 -11.21 23.13 -14.08
N THR A 334 -12.50 22.92 -14.32
CA THR A 334 -13.29 21.95 -13.55
C THR A 334 -12.70 20.54 -13.62
N ALA A 335 -12.17 20.11 -14.78
CA ALA A 335 -11.52 18.82 -14.93
C ALA A 335 -10.27 18.68 -14.04
N GLU A 336 -9.42 19.70 -13.97
CA GLU A 336 -8.25 19.71 -13.09
C GLU A 336 -8.63 19.69 -11.61
N LEU A 337 -9.69 20.40 -11.22
CA LEU A 337 -10.20 20.38 -9.85
C LEU A 337 -10.76 19.01 -9.45
N LEU A 338 -11.49 18.35 -10.36
CA LEU A 338 -11.98 16.98 -10.16
C LEU A 338 -10.83 15.97 -10.07
N GLU A 339 -9.77 16.15 -10.85
CA GLU A 339 -8.57 15.30 -10.75
C GLU A 339 -7.86 15.51 -9.39
N LEU A 340 -7.66 16.76 -8.95
CA LEU A 340 -7.06 17.07 -7.64
C LEU A 340 -7.89 16.53 -6.46
N MET A 341 -9.22 16.53 -6.57
CA MET A 341 -10.10 15.92 -5.58
C MET A 341 -9.82 14.42 -5.45
N GLN A 342 -9.73 13.69 -6.57
CA GLN A 342 -9.44 12.25 -6.55
C GLN A 342 -8.03 11.96 -6.01
N TRP A 343 -7.05 12.82 -6.30
CA TRP A 343 -5.72 12.73 -5.71
C TRP A 343 -5.73 12.96 -4.19
N SER A 344 -6.56 13.88 -3.68
CA SER A 344 -6.70 14.08 -2.24
C SER A 344 -7.27 12.84 -1.54
N ASP A 345 -8.26 12.18 -2.15
CA ASP A 345 -8.79 10.91 -1.65
C ASP A 345 -7.75 9.79 -1.72
N LEU A 346 -6.99 9.68 -2.82
CA LEU A 346 -5.92 8.70 -2.98
C LEU A 346 -4.86 8.84 -1.88
N ILE A 347 -4.43 10.08 -1.59
CA ILE A 347 -3.40 10.33 -0.56
C ILE A 347 -3.88 9.90 0.83
N ILE A 348 -5.12 10.22 1.18
CA ILE A 348 -5.71 9.78 2.45
C ILE A 348 -5.80 8.25 2.48
N PHE A 349 -6.22 7.64 1.38
CA PHE A 349 -6.42 6.21 1.28
C PHE A 349 -5.10 5.43 1.35
N ASP A 350 -4.08 5.85 0.61
CA ASP A 350 -2.73 5.29 0.64
C ASP A 350 -2.06 5.53 2.00
N TYR A 351 -2.34 6.67 2.64
CA TYR A 351 -1.92 6.87 4.02
C TYR A 351 -2.56 5.82 4.91
N LEU A 352 -3.88 5.68 4.95
CA LEU A 352 -4.57 4.71 5.83
C LEU A 352 -4.10 3.27 5.62
N THR A 353 -3.92 2.88 4.36
CA THR A 353 -3.51 1.53 3.98
C THR A 353 -1.99 1.33 4.08
N ALA A 354 -1.20 2.39 4.22
CA ALA A 354 0.25 2.33 4.05
C ALA A 354 0.67 1.71 2.70
N ASN A 355 -0.11 1.99 1.64
CA ASN A 355 0.24 1.54 0.29
C ASN A 355 1.43 2.34 -0.24
N PHE A 356 2.58 1.68 -0.33
CA PHE A 356 3.83 2.32 -0.73
C PHE A 356 4.12 2.21 -2.23
N ASP A 357 3.36 1.42 -3.01
CA ASP A 357 3.66 1.13 -4.43
C ASP A 357 2.90 2.05 -5.40
N ARG A 358 2.84 3.35 -5.05
CA ARG A 358 2.24 4.43 -5.84
C ARG A 358 3.08 5.72 -5.68
N LEU A 359 2.50 6.77 -5.10
CA LEU A 359 3.16 8.07 -4.93
C LEU A 359 4.35 8.00 -3.97
N VAL A 360 4.26 7.15 -2.95
CA VAL A 360 5.33 6.97 -1.95
C VAL A 360 6.59 6.37 -2.56
N SER A 361 6.49 5.38 -3.46
CA SER A 361 7.65 4.82 -4.15
C SER A 361 8.25 5.82 -5.14
N ASN A 362 7.44 6.67 -5.77
CA ASN A 362 7.95 7.79 -6.57
C ASN A 362 8.75 8.78 -5.70
N LEU A 363 8.22 9.19 -4.54
CA LEU A 363 8.92 10.09 -3.61
C LEU A 363 10.24 9.47 -3.10
N PHE A 364 10.25 8.16 -2.80
CA PHE A 364 11.47 7.43 -2.45
C PHE A 364 12.48 7.42 -3.61
N SER A 365 12.01 7.30 -4.85
CA SER A 365 12.86 7.21 -6.03
C SER A 365 13.54 8.52 -6.43
N LEU A 366 13.09 9.66 -5.89
CA LEU A 366 13.69 10.97 -6.17
C LEU A 366 15.18 11.06 -5.84
N GLN A 367 15.68 10.21 -4.92
CA GLN A 367 17.11 10.16 -4.59
C GLN A 367 17.98 9.61 -5.74
N TRP A 368 17.38 8.93 -6.73
CA TRP A 368 18.08 8.45 -7.94
C TRP A 368 17.58 9.11 -9.23
N ASP A 369 16.34 9.59 -9.25
CA ASP A 369 15.73 10.17 -10.43
C ASP A 369 14.88 11.39 -10.08
N SER A 370 15.43 12.59 -10.32
CA SER A 370 14.77 13.87 -10.02
C SER A 370 13.48 14.11 -10.80
N ARG A 371 13.24 13.34 -11.88
CA ARG A 371 12.06 13.46 -12.74
C ARG A 371 11.04 12.35 -12.52
N VAL A 372 11.21 11.48 -11.52
CA VAL A 372 10.28 10.36 -11.29
C VAL A 372 8.85 10.83 -11.03
N MET A 373 8.66 12.00 -10.44
CA MET A 373 7.34 12.61 -10.20
C MET A 373 6.69 13.21 -11.46
N GLU A 374 7.42 13.26 -12.58
CA GLU A 374 6.94 13.69 -13.89
C GLU A 374 6.59 12.49 -14.80
N ARG A 375 6.73 11.27 -14.28
CA ARG A 375 6.35 10.03 -14.95
C ARG A 375 5.01 9.52 -14.43
N ASP A 376 4.50 8.49 -15.11
CA ASP A 376 3.32 7.78 -14.67
C ASP A 376 3.50 7.22 -13.26
N THR A 377 2.49 7.40 -12.44
CA THR A 377 2.42 6.91 -11.08
C THR A 377 2.07 5.43 -11.12
N ASN A 378 2.91 4.60 -10.50
CA ASN A 378 2.69 3.16 -10.47
C ASN A 378 1.30 2.83 -9.94
N ASN A 379 0.66 1.83 -10.56
CA ASN A 379 -0.62 1.26 -10.14
C ASN A 379 -1.80 2.25 -10.07
N LEU A 380 -1.62 3.47 -10.60
CA LEU A 380 -2.64 4.49 -10.74
C LEU A 380 -2.87 4.76 -12.22
N LEU A 381 -4.11 4.61 -12.65
CA LEU A 381 -4.49 4.79 -14.04
C LEU A 381 -5.69 5.72 -14.15
N LYS A 382 -5.97 6.21 -15.36
CA LYS A 382 -7.07 7.13 -15.64
C LYS A 382 -7.94 6.60 -16.77
N THR A 383 -9.26 6.68 -16.58
CA THR A 383 -10.22 6.38 -17.64
C THR A 383 -10.23 7.48 -18.70
N PRO A 384 -10.78 7.25 -19.90
CA PRO A 384 -10.95 8.31 -20.90
C PRO A 384 -11.81 9.48 -20.41
N ARG A 385 -12.62 9.28 -19.36
CA ARG A 385 -13.43 10.32 -18.72
C ARG A 385 -12.66 11.11 -17.65
N GLY A 386 -11.42 10.76 -17.34
CA GLY A 386 -10.64 11.44 -16.30
C GLY A 386 -10.81 10.87 -14.88
N ASP A 387 -11.43 9.70 -14.75
CA ASP A 387 -11.62 9.04 -13.45
C ASP A 387 -10.34 8.29 -13.09
N LEU A 388 -9.79 8.54 -11.90
CA LEU A 388 -8.64 7.79 -11.40
C LEU A 388 -9.10 6.38 -10.98
N VAL A 389 -8.33 5.36 -11.34
CA VAL A 389 -8.60 3.96 -11.01
C VAL A 389 -7.44 3.41 -10.19
N PHE A 390 -7.77 2.93 -9.00
CA PHE A 390 -6.80 2.46 -8.02
C PHE A 390 -6.63 0.96 -8.18
N ILE A 391 -5.67 0.54 -9.02
CA ILE A 391 -5.35 -0.87 -9.27
C ILE A 391 -4.16 -1.35 -8.43
N ASP A 392 -3.91 -2.65 -8.38
CA ASP A 392 -2.75 -3.24 -7.68
C ASP A 392 -2.54 -2.81 -6.22
N ASN A 393 -3.57 -3.00 -5.39
CA ASN A 393 -3.56 -2.57 -3.98
C ASN A 393 -2.97 -3.63 -3.01
N GLU A 394 -2.23 -4.62 -3.52
CA GLU A 394 -1.62 -5.69 -2.71
C GLU A 394 -0.52 -5.20 -1.75
N ALA A 395 0.03 -4.00 -2.00
CA ALA A 395 1.02 -3.35 -1.14
C ALA A 395 0.39 -2.61 0.06
N GLY A 396 -0.94 -2.55 0.14
CA GLY A 396 -1.68 -1.95 1.25
C GLY A 396 -1.95 -2.90 2.42
N LEU A 397 -2.39 -2.31 3.52
CA LEU A 397 -2.74 -2.92 4.81
C LEU A 397 -1.71 -3.94 5.25
N VAL A 398 -2.07 -5.22 5.34
CA VAL A 398 -1.26 -6.31 5.88
C VAL A 398 0.22 -6.21 5.46
N HIS A 399 0.49 -6.10 4.16
CA HIS A 399 1.85 -5.97 3.66
C HIS A 399 2.45 -4.60 3.98
N GLY A 400 1.72 -3.51 3.71
CA GLY A 400 2.17 -2.13 3.98
C GLY A 400 2.51 -1.88 5.45
N PHE A 401 1.73 -2.42 6.39
CA PHE A 401 1.93 -2.32 7.83
C PHE A 401 3.16 -3.07 8.31
N ARG A 402 3.46 -4.25 7.71
CA ARG A 402 4.69 -4.99 8.02
C ARG A 402 5.95 -4.20 7.70
N VAL A 403 5.93 -3.43 6.61
CA VAL A 403 7.08 -2.61 6.19
C VAL A 403 6.94 -1.13 6.55
N LEU A 404 5.96 -0.78 7.39
CA LEU A 404 5.58 0.60 7.64
C LEU A 404 6.74 1.48 8.11
N ASN A 405 7.60 0.97 8.99
CA ASN A 405 8.74 1.73 9.51
C ASN A 405 9.68 2.26 8.42
N MET A 406 9.81 1.54 7.30
CA MET A 406 10.63 1.95 6.17
C MET A 406 9.99 3.09 5.36
N TRP A 407 8.66 3.09 5.29
CA TRP A 407 7.87 3.93 4.38
C TRP A 407 7.18 5.11 5.05
N GLU A 408 7.01 5.09 6.38
CA GLU A 408 6.15 6.04 7.10
C GLU A 408 6.59 7.50 6.94
N LYS A 409 7.89 7.76 6.80
CA LYS A 409 8.39 9.12 6.57
C LYS A 409 7.86 9.71 5.24
N TYR A 410 7.72 8.87 4.22
CA TYR A 410 7.21 9.27 2.91
C TYR A 410 5.69 9.43 2.95
N HIS A 411 4.97 8.49 3.58
CA HIS A 411 3.53 8.64 3.84
C HIS A 411 3.21 9.93 4.59
N SER A 412 3.99 10.25 5.63
CA SER A 412 3.82 11.48 6.41
C SER A 412 4.10 12.73 5.58
N THR A 413 5.10 12.68 4.71
CA THR A 413 5.44 13.79 3.79
C THR A 413 4.29 14.04 2.80
N VAL A 414 3.76 12.98 2.19
CA VAL A 414 2.63 13.07 1.25
C VAL A 414 1.34 13.50 1.96
N LEU A 415 1.05 13.01 3.17
CA LEU A 415 -0.11 13.48 3.94
C LEU A 415 0.00 14.99 4.24
N SER A 416 1.19 15.46 4.60
CA SER A 416 1.44 16.85 4.96
C SER A 416 1.34 17.81 3.78
N SER A 417 1.40 17.31 2.54
CA SER A 417 1.27 18.13 1.34
C SER A 417 -0.19 18.41 0.93
N VAL A 418 -1.19 17.87 1.64
CA VAL A 418 -2.61 18.08 1.32
C VAL A 418 -3.37 18.72 2.48
N CYS A 419 -4.06 19.82 2.20
CA CYS A 419 -5.02 20.45 3.11
C CYS A 419 -6.35 20.83 2.42
N VAL A 420 -6.66 20.21 1.28
CA VAL A 420 -7.98 20.28 0.64
C VAL A 420 -8.51 18.86 0.47
N PHE A 421 -9.71 18.58 0.97
CA PHE A 421 -10.24 17.22 1.09
C PHE A 421 -11.68 17.12 0.61
N ARG A 422 -12.08 15.92 0.17
CA ARG A 422 -13.48 15.62 -0.10
C ARG A 422 -14.25 15.49 1.22
N LYS A 423 -15.28 16.31 1.41
CA LYS A 423 -16.10 16.42 2.63
C LYS A 423 -16.73 15.08 2.99
N ARG A 424 -17.32 14.38 2.01
CA ARG A 424 -17.95 13.06 2.22
C ARG A 424 -16.96 12.00 2.75
N THR A 425 -15.72 11.96 2.22
CA THR A 425 -14.66 11.06 2.73
C THR A 425 -14.28 11.42 4.17
N MET A 426 -14.04 12.71 4.43
CA MET A 426 -13.58 13.17 5.74
C MET A 426 -14.63 12.99 6.83
N GLN A 427 -15.92 13.07 6.50
CA GLN A 427 -17.00 12.74 7.44
C GLN A 427 -16.94 11.28 7.88
N ARG A 428 -16.68 10.35 6.97
CA ARG A 428 -16.54 8.91 7.29
C ARG A 428 -15.28 8.64 8.12
N VAL A 429 -14.16 9.31 7.80
CA VAL A 429 -12.94 9.26 8.64
C VAL A 429 -13.20 9.78 10.04
N ALA A 430 -13.89 10.92 10.17
CA ALA A 430 -14.25 11.50 11.47
C ALA A 430 -15.20 10.58 12.27
N GLU A 431 -16.12 9.88 11.60
CA GLU A 431 -16.97 8.88 12.24
C GLU A 431 -16.15 7.71 12.80
N LEU A 432 -15.24 7.14 12.01
CA LEU A 432 -14.35 6.06 12.45
C LEU A 432 -13.43 6.49 13.59
N HIS A 433 -12.91 7.73 13.56
CA HIS A 433 -12.13 8.30 14.65
C HIS A 433 -12.97 8.41 15.94
N ARG A 434 -14.16 9.02 15.85
CA ARG A 434 -15.03 9.24 17.02
C ARG A 434 -15.46 7.93 17.68
N ARG A 435 -15.78 6.91 16.88
CA ARG A 435 -16.25 5.62 17.39
C ARG A 435 -15.12 4.68 17.83
N ARG A 436 -13.90 4.88 17.29
CA ARG A 436 -12.74 3.99 17.48
C ARG A 436 -13.04 2.51 17.18
N ASP A 437 -13.88 2.27 16.17
CA ASP A 437 -14.43 0.96 15.82
C ASP A 437 -13.99 0.48 14.43
N ALA A 438 -12.89 1.03 13.89
CA ALA A 438 -12.44 0.73 12.52
C ALA A 438 -12.25 -0.77 12.27
N ARG A 439 -11.64 -1.47 13.24
CA ARG A 439 -11.50 -2.94 13.20
C ARG A 439 -12.84 -3.65 13.06
N LYS A 440 -13.82 -3.28 13.90
CA LYS A 440 -15.12 -3.94 13.98
C LYS A 440 -15.88 -3.75 12.67
N ARG A 441 -16.00 -2.50 12.21
CA ARG A 441 -16.72 -2.17 10.98
C ARG A 441 -16.11 -2.80 9.74
N LEU A 442 -14.78 -2.76 9.61
CA LEU A 442 -14.10 -3.39 8.47
C LEU A 442 -14.28 -4.91 8.50
N ARG A 443 -14.20 -5.53 9.69
CA ARG A 443 -14.41 -6.96 9.84
C ARG A 443 -15.84 -7.38 9.51
N GLU A 444 -16.84 -6.65 10.01
CA GLU A 444 -18.26 -6.92 9.73
C GLU A 444 -18.52 -6.83 8.23
N LEU A 445 -18.17 -5.68 7.61
CA LEU A 445 -18.35 -5.51 6.16
C LEU A 445 -17.65 -6.61 5.34
N TYR A 446 -16.39 -6.93 5.67
CA TYR A 446 -15.63 -7.96 4.97
C TYR A 446 -16.25 -9.35 5.11
N ARG A 447 -16.67 -9.75 6.33
CA ARG A 447 -17.25 -11.07 6.57
C ARG A 447 -18.63 -11.23 5.95
N ASP A 448 -19.44 -10.18 6.00
CA ASP A 448 -20.78 -10.17 5.41
C ASP A 448 -20.70 -10.17 3.89
N SER A 449 -19.61 -9.64 3.34
CA SER A 449 -19.41 -9.47 1.91
C SER A 449 -18.62 -10.60 1.24
N GLU A 450 -17.67 -11.26 1.92
CA GLU A 450 -16.80 -12.30 1.33
C GLU A 450 -16.97 -13.68 1.98
N PRO A 451 -17.48 -14.67 1.22
CA PRO A 451 -17.62 -16.05 1.69
C PRO A 451 -16.29 -16.67 2.15
N LEU A 452 -15.19 -16.39 1.43
CA LEU A 452 -13.86 -16.94 1.73
C LEU A 452 -13.09 -16.11 2.79
N SER A 453 -13.79 -15.28 3.55
CA SER A 453 -13.16 -14.40 4.54
C SER A 453 -12.51 -15.15 5.70
N GLN A 454 -13.00 -16.36 6.00
CA GLN A 454 -12.47 -17.18 7.10
C GLN A 454 -11.16 -17.87 6.70
N GLU A 455 -11.09 -18.35 5.46
CA GLU A 455 -9.97 -19.04 4.86
C GLU A 455 -8.79 -18.10 4.66
N LEU A 456 -9.05 -16.89 4.15
CA LEU A 456 -8.01 -15.87 3.96
C LEU A 456 -7.63 -15.17 5.27
N GLY A 457 -8.55 -15.15 6.25
CA GLY A 457 -8.37 -14.48 7.53
C GLY A 457 -8.58 -12.96 7.48
N PHE A 458 -8.17 -12.30 8.56
CA PHE A 458 -8.34 -10.85 8.78
C PHE A 458 -7.09 -10.23 9.40
N LEU A 459 -7.05 -8.89 9.53
CA LEU A 459 -6.01 -8.16 10.25
C LEU A 459 -5.75 -8.74 11.65
N SER A 460 -4.46 -8.83 12.01
CA SER A 460 -4.03 -9.05 13.39
C SER A 460 -4.46 -7.90 14.30
N ASP A 461 -4.39 -8.11 15.61
CA ASP A 461 -4.68 -7.07 16.60
C ASP A 461 -3.74 -5.86 16.46
N GLU A 462 -2.47 -6.13 16.19
CA GLU A 462 -1.47 -5.11 15.90
C GLU A 462 -1.83 -4.30 14.65
N HIS A 463 -2.10 -4.96 13.52
CA HIS A 463 -2.46 -4.28 12.27
C HIS A 463 -3.76 -3.48 12.39
N ALA A 464 -4.75 -4.00 13.12
CA ALA A 464 -5.98 -3.28 13.41
C ALA A 464 -5.74 -2.03 14.27
N GLY A 465 -4.82 -2.12 15.25
CA GLY A 465 -4.37 -0.97 16.05
C GLY A 465 -3.69 0.09 15.19
N VAL A 466 -2.79 -0.32 14.29
CA VAL A 466 -2.12 0.58 13.33
C VAL A 466 -3.15 1.32 12.47
N LEU A 467 -4.15 0.62 11.91
CA LEU A 467 -5.20 1.27 11.13
C LEU A 467 -5.95 2.34 11.95
N GLN A 468 -6.32 2.03 13.20
CA GLN A 468 -7.01 3.00 14.06
C GLN A 468 -6.13 4.21 14.40
N ASP A 469 -4.85 4.00 14.69
CA ASP A 469 -3.90 5.09 14.96
C ASP A 469 -3.71 6.00 13.74
N ARG A 470 -3.73 5.43 12.53
CA ARG A 470 -3.64 6.20 11.28
C ARG A 470 -4.90 7.02 11.02
N ILE A 471 -6.07 6.48 11.31
CA ILE A 471 -7.35 7.23 11.30
C ILE A 471 -7.26 8.42 12.26
N ASP A 472 -6.74 8.22 13.47
CA ASP A 472 -6.56 9.30 14.45
C ASP A 472 -5.59 10.38 13.95
N ARG A 473 -4.50 9.98 13.28
CA ARG A 473 -3.53 10.92 12.70
C ARG A 473 -4.13 11.74 11.57
N ILE A 474 -4.91 11.13 10.68
CA ILE A 474 -5.63 11.88 9.65
C ILE A 474 -6.63 12.84 10.28
N TYR A 475 -7.40 12.42 11.28
CA TYR A 475 -8.34 13.32 11.94
C TYR A 475 -7.63 14.52 12.58
N LYS A 476 -6.48 14.31 13.24
CA LYS A 476 -5.63 15.40 13.74
C LYS A 476 -5.11 16.30 12.63
N HIS A 477 -4.71 15.72 11.50
CA HIS A 477 -4.27 16.47 10.31
C HIS A 477 -5.38 17.36 9.75
N ILE A 478 -6.62 16.86 9.66
CA ILE A 478 -7.78 17.64 9.25
C ILE A 478 -7.99 18.83 10.19
N LEU A 479 -7.94 18.60 11.52
CA LEU A 479 -8.06 19.69 12.50
C LEU A 479 -6.93 20.72 12.37
N HIS A 480 -5.71 20.27 12.09
CA HIS A 480 -4.58 21.14 11.84
C HIS A 480 -4.80 22.01 10.59
N CYS A 481 -5.21 21.42 9.47
CA CYS A 481 -5.53 22.17 8.24
C CYS A 481 -6.67 23.17 8.49
N LYS A 482 -7.74 22.77 9.21
CA LYS A 482 -8.82 23.69 9.58
C LYS A 482 -8.29 24.88 10.37
N ALA A 483 -7.50 24.64 11.43
CA ALA A 483 -6.96 25.70 12.25
C ALA A 483 -6.02 26.64 11.47
N LYS A 484 -5.27 26.10 10.50
CA LYS A 484 -4.34 26.85 9.66
C LYS A 484 -5.05 27.72 8.62
N TYR A 485 -6.17 27.24 8.07
CA TYR A 485 -6.83 27.87 6.91
C TYR A 485 -8.23 28.41 7.19
N SER A 486 -8.76 28.33 8.43
CA SER A 486 -10.05 28.90 8.81
C SER A 486 -10.10 30.44 8.82
N GLN A 487 -8.97 31.11 8.59
CA GLN A 487 -8.83 32.57 8.57
C GLN A 487 -8.60 33.15 7.17
N LEU A 488 -8.50 32.30 6.15
CA LEU A 488 -8.50 32.69 4.73
C LEU A 488 -9.94 32.67 4.21
#